data_AF-A0A1F5JYM2-F1
#
_entry.id   AF-A0A1F5JYM2-F1
#
_cell.length_a   1.000
_cell.length_b   1.000
_cell.length_c   1.000
_cell.angle_alpha   90.00
_cell.angle_beta   90.00
_cell.angle_gamma   90.00
#
_symmetry.space_group_name_H-M   'P 1'
#
loop_
_entity.id
_entity.type
_entity.pdbx_description
1 polymer ?
#
loop_
_entity_poly.entity_id
_entity_poly.type
_entity_poly.pdbx_seq_one_letter_code
_entity_poly.pdbx_strand_id
1 'polypeptide(L)'
;MKYFYTHLIEIESIIVELDKLDLSDDQRIHLTGLIDSSLHHTILDAVLSELKPVDKRIFLTHLQENDHSKIWKFLNEKVENIEDKIKKTAGDLKEELKKDLKEAKNK
;
A
#
# COMPACT_ATOMS: atom_id res chain seq x y z
N MET A 1 8.41 -5.33 1.72
CA MET A 1 8.20 -6.70 2.27
C MET A 1 7.14 -7.44 1.44
N LYS A 2 6.92 -8.76 1.60
CA LYS A 2 5.78 -9.45 0.94
C LYS A 2 4.51 -9.26 1.78
N TYR A 3 3.73 -8.25 1.45
CA TYR A 3 2.42 -8.01 2.06
C TYR A 3 1.34 -8.86 1.38
N PHE A 4 0.22 -9.09 2.07
CA PHE A 4 -0.89 -9.89 1.53
C PHE A 4 -1.46 -9.31 0.22
N TYR A 5 -1.33 -8.01 0.01
CA TYR A 5 -1.79 -7.29 -1.18
C TYR A 5 -0.69 -7.05 -2.22
N THR A 6 0.56 -7.48 -2.01
CA THR A 6 1.66 -7.17 -2.94
C THR A 6 1.39 -7.64 -4.36
N HIS A 7 0.62 -8.70 -4.54
CA HIS A 7 0.22 -9.21 -5.87
C HIS A 7 -0.84 -8.36 -6.59
N LEU A 8 -1.48 -7.40 -5.90
CA LEU A 8 -2.49 -6.52 -6.48
C LEU A 8 -1.92 -5.16 -6.90
N ILE A 9 -0.71 -4.81 -6.46
CA ILE A 9 -0.16 -3.48 -6.59
C ILE A 9 1.18 -3.52 -7.32
N GLU A 10 1.29 -2.69 -8.34
CA GLU A 10 2.52 -2.47 -9.08
C GLU A 10 3.17 -1.15 -8.66
N ILE A 11 4.36 -1.22 -8.04
CA ILE A 11 5.13 -0.05 -7.62
C ILE A 11 6.12 0.45 -8.69
N GLU A 12 6.29 -0.30 -9.79
CA GLU A 12 7.31 -0.03 -10.81
C GLU A 12 7.25 1.39 -11.36
N SER A 13 6.05 1.91 -11.64
CA SER A 13 5.96 3.26 -12.19
C SER A 13 6.36 4.36 -11.19
N ILE A 14 6.33 4.12 -9.88
CA ILE A 14 6.84 5.08 -8.89
C ILE A 14 8.37 5.05 -8.90
N ILE A 15 8.97 3.87 -9.01
CA ILE A 15 10.43 3.70 -9.15
C ILE A 15 10.93 4.47 -10.38
N VAL A 16 10.22 4.37 -11.51
CA VAL A 16 10.55 5.14 -12.73
C VAL A 16 10.50 6.65 -12.49
N GLU A 17 9.59 7.18 -11.67
CA GLU A 17 9.58 8.61 -11.33
C GLU A 17 10.71 8.98 -10.36
N LEU A 18 11.02 8.11 -9.39
CA LEU A 18 12.17 8.28 -8.49
C LEU A 18 13.50 8.33 -9.25
N ASP A 19 13.63 7.51 -10.31
CA ASP A 19 14.81 7.48 -11.17
C ASP A 19 15.03 8.78 -11.95
N LYS A 20 13.97 9.57 -12.15
CA LYS A 20 14.04 10.87 -12.83
C LYS A 20 14.47 12.00 -11.92
N LEU A 21 14.57 11.74 -10.61
CA LEU A 21 15.12 12.65 -9.62
C LEU A 21 16.62 12.34 -9.50
N ASP A 22 17.45 13.38 -9.44
CA ASP A 22 18.90 13.27 -9.26
C ASP A 22 19.23 12.97 -7.79
N LEU A 23 18.74 11.84 -7.30
CA LEU A 23 18.88 11.37 -5.92
C LEU A 23 20.10 10.47 -5.80
N SER A 24 20.82 10.58 -4.68
CA SER A 24 21.81 9.58 -4.31
C SER A 24 21.15 8.22 -4.00
N ASP A 25 21.94 7.15 -4.04
CA ASP A 25 21.46 5.80 -3.71
C ASP A 25 20.82 5.73 -2.31
N ASP A 26 21.42 6.40 -1.32
CA ASP A 26 20.89 6.45 0.05
C ASP A 26 19.53 7.17 0.11
N GLN A 27 19.40 8.29 -0.59
CA GLN A 27 18.14 9.05 -0.66
C GLN A 27 17.06 8.24 -1.36
N ARG A 28 17.41 7.53 -2.43
CA ARG A 28 16.51 6.66 -3.17
C ARG A 28 16.01 5.50 -2.31
N ILE A 29 16.91 4.82 -1.59
CA ILE A 29 16.54 3.73 -0.68
C ILE A 29 15.62 4.25 0.41
N HIS A 30 15.95 5.41 1.00
CA HIS A 30 15.13 6.02 2.04
C HIS A 30 13.73 6.37 1.53
N LEU A 31 13.64 7.04 0.38
CA LEU A 31 12.37 7.48 -0.20
C LEU A 31 11.52 6.29 -0.65
N THR A 32 12.14 5.24 -1.19
CA THR A 32 11.47 3.97 -1.51
C THR A 32 10.89 3.32 -0.26
N GLY A 33 11.65 3.31 0.85
CA GLY A 33 11.18 2.79 2.13
C GLY A 33 9.99 3.60 2.69
N LEU A 34 10.03 4.93 2.56
CA LEU A 34 8.91 5.78 2.95
C LEU A 34 7.66 5.49 2.11
N ILE A 35 7.81 5.30 0.80
CA ILE A 35 6.70 4.97 -0.10
C ILE A 35 6.10 3.61 0.25
N ASP A 36 6.94 2.57 0.48
CA ASP A 36 6.49 1.23 0.90
C ASP A 36 5.72 1.32 2.22
N SER A 37 6.24 2.06 3.21
CA SER A 37 5.59 2.26 4.50
C SER A 37 4.27 3.02 4.39
N SER A 38 4.24 4.11 3.62
CA SER A 38 3.04 4.92 3.42
C SER A 38 1.95 4.08 2.74
N LEU A 39 2.31 3.36 1.67
CA LEU A 39 1.40 2.46 0.98
C LEU A 39 0.84 1.40 1.93
N HIS A 40 1.69 0.80 2.76
CA HIS A 40 1.25 -0.18 3.73
C HIS A 40 0.24 0.38 4.74
N HIS A 41 0.54 1.53 5.34
CA HIS A 41 -0.36 2.16 6.30
C HIS A 41 -1.69 2.57 5.66
N THR A 42 -1.66 3.19 4.48
CA THR A 42 -2.88 3.63 3.79
C THR A 42 -3.79 2.45 3.43
N ILE A 43 -3.22 1.32 3.00
CA ILE A 43 -4.01 0.11 2.70
C ILE A 43 -4.59 -0.49 3.99
N LEU A 44 -3.79 -0.59 5.05
CA LEU A 44 -4.28 -1.06 6.34
C LEU A 44 -5.41 -0.19 6.86
N ASP A 45 -5.30 1.13 6.77
CA ASP A 45 -6.33 2.06 7.20
C ASP A 45 -7.60 1.91 6.36
N ALA A 46 -7.48 1.78 5.03
CA ALA A 46 -8.62 1.54 4.15
C ALA A 46 -9.34 0.22 4.49
N VAL A 47 -8.58 -0.86 4.69
CA VAL A 47 -9.13 -2.17 5.07
C VAL A 47 -9.79 -2.11 6.45
N LEU A 48 -9.10 -1.56 7.44
CA LEU A 48 -9.63 -1.45 8.80
C LEU A 48 -10.88 -0.58 8.84
N SER A 49 -10.97 0.48 8.04
CA SER A 49 -12.13 1.38 8.00
C SER A 49 -13.43 0.67 7.59
N GLU A 50 -13.33 -0.42 6.82
CA GLU A 50 -14.48 -1.24 6.40
C GLU A 50 -14.89 -2.28 7.44
N LEU A 51 -14.03 -2.57 8.41
CA LEU A 51 -14.23 -3.63 9.39
C LEU A 51 -14.86 -3.09 10.68
N LYS A 52 -15.77 -3.86 11.26
CA LYS A 52 -16.30 -3.59 12.61
C LYS A 52 -15.19 -3.78 13.65
N PRO A 53 -15.28 -3.18 14.86
CA PRO A 53 -14.25 -3.31 15.89
C PRO A 53 -13.84 -4.75 16.25
N VAL A 54 -14.78 -5.69 16.22
CA VAL A 54 -14.50 -7.12 16.45
C VAL A 54 -13.73 -7.72 15.28
N ASP A 55 -14.15 -7.40 14.04
CA ASP A 55 -13.53 -7.88 12.82
C ASP A 55 -12.10 -7.32 12.63
N LYS A 56 -11.84 -6.07 13.06
CA LYS A 56 -10.50 -5.47 13.09
C LYS A 56 -9.52 -6.31 13.90
N ARG A 57 -9.92 -6.82 15.07
CA ARG A 57 -9.05 -7.65 15.92
C ARG A 57 -8.70 -8.97 15.24
N ILE A 58 -9.68 -9.58 14.57
CA ILE A 58 -9.49 -10.84 13.84
C ILE A 58 -8.52 -10.62 12.68
N PHE A 59 -8.74 -9.57 11.88
CA PHE A 59 -7.83 -9.20 10.80
C PHE A 59 -6.39 -8.96 11.29
N LEU A 60 -6.19 -8.19 12.36
CA LEU A 60 -4.86 -7.94 12.93
C LEU A 60 -4.18 -9.22 13.42
N THR A 61 -4.95 -10.17 13.96
CA THR A 61 -4.43 -11.49 14.36
C THR A 61 -3.93 -12.26 13.14
N HIS A 62 -4.72 -12.31 12.06
CA HIS A 62 -4.31 -12.96 10.80
C HIS A 62 -3.11 -12.26 10.14
N LEU A 63 -3.04 -10.93 10.25
CA LEU A 63 -1.90 -10.13 9.78
C LEU A 63 -0.62 -10.49 10.55
N GLN A 64 -0.71 -10.64 11.87
CA GLN A 64 0.42 -11.05 12.72
C GLN A 64 0.88 -12.49 12.43
N GLU A 65 -0.06 -13.39 12.10
CA GLU A 65 0.24 -14.76 11.65
C GLU A 65 0.88 -14.80 10.25
N ASN A 66 0.87 -13.68 9.51
CA ASN A 66 1.33 -13.56 8.14
C ASN A 66 0.68 -14.57 7.17
N ASP A 67 -0.55 -14.99 7.46
CA ASP A 67 -1.32 -15.95 6.68
C ASP A 67 -2.18 -15.21 5.64
N HIS A 68 -1.59 -14.98 4.46
CA HIS A 68 -2.23 -14.20 3.40
C HIS A 68 -3.54 -14.83 2.93
N SER A 69 -3.62 -16.15 2.88
CA SER A 69 -4.84 -16.86 2.47
C SER A 69 -5.99 -16.66 3.45
N LYS A 70 -5.73 -16.72 4.76
CA LYS A 70 -6.75 -16.41 5.78
C LYS A 70 -7.18 -14.95 5.74
N ILE A 71 -6.23 -14.02 5.56
CA ILE A 71 -6.54 -12.60 5.43
C ILE A 71 -7.52 -12.38 4.26
N TRP A 72 -7.21 -12.92 3.09
CA TRP A 72 -8.06 -12.77 1.91
C TRP A 72 -9.44 -13.39 2.07
N LYS A 73 -9.51 -14.59 2.66
CA LYS A 73 -10.79 -15.24 2.90
C LYS A 73 -11.65 -14.41 3.86
N PHE A 74 -11.07 -13.96 4.97
CA PHE A 74 -11.75 -13.13 5.95
C PHE A 74 -12.24 -11.81 5.36
N LEU A 75 -11.38 -11.14 4.58
CA LEU A 75 -11.71 -9.87 3.96
C LEU A 75 -12.82 -10.01 2.92
N ASN A 76 -12.76 -11.03 2.04
CA ASN A 76 -13.81 -11.27 1.04
C ASN A 76 -15.16 -11.66 1.66
N GLU A 77 -15.18 -12.32 2.82
CA GLU A 77 -16.41 -12.64 3.54
C GLU A 77 -17.05 -11.42 4.23
N LYS A 78 -16.24 -10.41 4.57
CA LYS A 78 -16.67 -9.26 5.40
C LYS A 78 -16.85 -7.98 4.61
N VAL A 79 -16.07 -7.80 3.54
CA VAL A 79 -16.00 -6.59 2.75
C VAL A 79 -16.16 -6.96 1.28
N GLU A 80 -17.23 -6.45 0.69
CA GLU A 80 -17.50 -6.65 -0.72
C GLU A 80 -16.48 -5.89 -1.59
N ASN A 81 -15.97 -6.52 -2.63
CA ASN A 81 -15.00 -5.93 -3.58
C ASN A 81 -13.75 -5.34 -2.91
N ILE A 82 -13.26 -5.99 -1.84
CA ILE A 82 -12.08 -5.54 -1.10
C ILE A 82 -10.81 -5.48 -1.97
N GLU A 83 -10.67 -6.38 -2.95
CA GLU A 83 -9.58 -6.31 -3.93
C GLU A 83 -9.57 -4.98 -4.70
N ASP A 84 -10.71 -4.58 -5.24
CA ASP A 84 -10.84 -3.33 -6.00
C ASP A 84 -10.64 -2.12 -5.10
N LYS A 85 -11.10 -2.18 -3.85
CA LYS A 85 -10.85 -1.12 -2.87
C LYS A 85 -9.37 -0.97 -2.58
N ILE A 86 -8.64 -2.07 -2.36
CA ILE A 86 -7.18 -2.04 -2.17
C ILE A 86 -6.48 -1.50 -3.41
N LYS A 87 -6.83 -1.98 -4.62
CA LYS A 87 -6.25 -1.50 -5.89
C LYS A 87 -6.48 0.00 -6.07
N LYS A 88 -7.71 0.47 -5.79
CA LYS A 88 -8.07 1.88 -5.90
C LYS A 88 -7.29 2.72 -4.90
N THR A 89 -7.29 2.36 -3.61
CA THR A 89 -6.53 3.07 -2.58
C THR A 89 -5.04 3.16 -2.91
N ALA A 90 -4.45 2.05 -3.37
CA ALA A 90 -3.07 2.02 -3.80
C ALA A 90 -2.81 2.89 -5.03
N GLY A 91 -3.72 2.86 -6.00
CA GLY A 91 -3.67 3.68 -7.22
C GLY A 91 -3.78 5.18 -6.92
N ASP A 92 -4.72 5.56 -6.06
CA ASP A 92 -4.94 6.95 -5.65
C ASP A 92 -3.69 7.50 -4.95
N LEU A 93 -3.14 6.77 -3.95
CA LEU A 93 -1.90 7.16 -3.26
C LEU A 93 -0.72 7.24 -4.23
N LYS A 94 -0.62 6.29 -5.16
CA LYS A 94 0.42 6.25 -6.18
C LYS A 94 0.37 7.46 -7.10
N GLU A 95 -0.80 7.89 -7.52
CA GLU A 95 -0.96 9.11 -8.34
C GLU A 95 -0.66 10.38 -7.56
N GLU A 96 -1.05 10.46 -6.28
CA GLU A 96 -0.63 11.55 -5.39
C GLU A 96 0.89 11.62 -5.25
N LEU A 97 1.54 10.50 -4.92
CA LEU A 97 3.00 10.43 -4.79
C LEU A 97 3.70 10.83 -6.10
N LYS A 98 3.23 10.36 -7.26
CA LYS A 98 3.79 10.77 -8.55
C LYS A 98 3.65 12.26 -8.79
N LYS A 99 2.52 12.87 -8.40
CA LYS A 99 2.30 14.31 -8.52
C LYS A 99 3.30 15.05 -7.64
N ASP A 100 3.44 14.65 -6.39
CA ASP A 100 4.37 15.26 -5.44
C ASP A 100 5.83 15.16 -5.92
N LEU A 101 6.25 14.01 -6.44
CA LEU A 101 7.59 13.82 -7.01
C LEU A 101 7.83 14.71 -8.25
N LYS A 102 6.82 14.88 -9.11
CA LYS A 102 6.90 15.79 -10.26
C LYS A 102 6.98 17.25 -9.83
N GLU A 103 6.23 17.65 -8.81
CA GLU A 103 6.30 19.00 -8.25
C GLU A 103 7.66 19.27 -7.60
N ALA A 104 8.22 18.30 -6.89
CA ALA A 104 9.55 18.39 -6.29
C ALA A 104 10.65 18.56 -7.35
N LYS A 105 10.50 17.96 -8.53
CA LYS A 105 11.44 18.14 -9.67
C LYS A 105 11.37 19.53 -10.31
N ASN A 106 10.20 20.16 -10.30
CA ASN A 106 9.99 21.47 -10.95
C ASN A 106 10.29 22.66 -10.03
N LYS A 107 10.74 22.40 -8.80
CA LYS A 107 11.26 23.40 -7.86
C LYS A 107 12.77 23.40 -7.86
#